data_AF-A0AB73HST4-F1
#
_entry.id   AF-A0AB73HST4-F1
#
_cell.length_a   1.000
_cell.length_b   1.000
_cell.length_c   1.000
_cell.angle_alpha   90.00
_cell.angle_beta   90.00
_cell.angle_gamma   90.00
#
_symmetry.space_group_name_H-M   'P 1'
#
loop_
_entity.id
_entity.type
_entity.pdbx_description
1 polymer ?
#
loop_
_entity_poly.entity_id
_entity_poly.type
_entity_poly.pdbx_seq_one_letter_code
_entity_poly.pdbx_strand_id
1 'polypeptide(L)'
;MFDTKIALIVRDDLPTWQRLNVVAFLATGIADAAPEIMGEPYVDAAGHQYGRLAGQPMLVFEADLTGLQKARRIGRERELTMLPYVFAMFSTSHDQANREVFLAEDPESMNLVGLALRGSKKAVDKAIKGLALHK
;
A
#
# COMPACT_ATOMS: atom_id res chain seq x y z
N MET A 1 -7.24 20.29 -1.23
CA MET A 1 -7.99 19.16 -0.63
C MET A 1 -8.11 18.09 -1.70
N PHE A 2 -7.77 16.82 -1.42
CA PHE A 2 -7.79 15.76 -2.43
C PHE A 2 -9.17 15.11 -2.54
N ASP A 3 -9.63 14.75 -3.73
CA ASP A 3 -10.87 13.98 -3.92
C ASP A 3 -10.68 12.49 -3.63
N THR A 4 -9.44 12.02 -3.78
CA THR A 4 -9.02 10.65 -3.50
C THR A 4 -8.38 10.52 -2.11
N LYS A 5 -8.26 9.28 -1.64
CA LYS A 5 -7.54 8.90 -0.42
C LYS A 5 -6.57 7.77 -0.74
N ILE A 6 -5.43 7.74 -0.05
CA ILE A 6 -4.47 6.65 -0.07
C ILE A 6 -4.43 6.03 1.32
N ALA A 7 -4.57 4.71 1.39
CA ALA A 7 -4.40 3.93 2.61
C ALA A 7 -3.42 2.79 2.36
N LEU A 8 -2.43 2.66 3.24
CA LEU A 8 -1.50 1.53 3.28
C LEU A 8 -1.88 0.69 4.50
N ILE A 9 -2.12 -0.59 4.31
CA ILE A 9 -2.52 -1.51 5.38
C ILE A 9 -1.41 -2.54 5.52
N VAL A 10 -0.90 -2.75 6.73
CA VAL A 10 0.18 -3.70 7.02
C VAL A 10 -0.25 -4.71 8.07
N ARG A 11 0.21 -5.95 7.96
CA ARG A 11 -0.17 -7.00 8.91
C ARG A 11 0.45 -6.77 10.29
N ASP A 12 -0.36 -6.98 11.32
CA ASP A 12 -0.07 -6.63 12.71
C ASP A 12 0.79 -7.64 13.48
N ASP A 13 1.09 -8.80 12.89
CA ASP A 13 1.96 -9.84 13.45
C ASP A 13 3.41 -9.74 12.95
N LEU A 14 3.70 -8.85 12.00
CA LEU A 14 5.02 -8.73 11.40
C LEU A 14 6.00 -7.99 12.33
N PRO A 15 7.29 -8.39 12.36
CA PRO A 15 8.37 -7.56 12.87
C PRO A 15 8.39 -6.18 12.20
N THR A 16 8.76 -5.15 12.96
CA THR A 16 8.74 -3.75 12.49
C THR A 16 9.49 -3.54 11.17
N TRP A 17 10.65 -4.19 10.98
CA TRP A 17 11.42 -4.04 9.74
C TRP A 17 10.68 -4.57 8.51
N GLN A 18 9.92 -5.67 8.66
CA GLN A 18 9.07 -6.20 7.58
C GLN A 18 7.93 -5.23 7.27
N ARG A 19 7.34 -4.61 8.30
CA ARG A 19 6.28 -3.60 8.10
C ARG A 19 6.78 -2.39 7.30
N LEU A 20 7.96 -1.87 7.66
CA LEU A 20 8.59 -0.76 6.96
C LEU A 20 8.92 -1.11 5.51
N ASN A 21 9.44 -2.32 5.28
CA ASN A 21 9.73 -2.81 3.94
C ASN A 21 8.46 -2.91 3.08
N VAL A 22 7.41 -3.54 3.59
CA VAL A 22 6.11 -3.66 2.91
C VAL A 22 5.56 -2.28 2.56
N VAL A 23 5.50 -1.35 3.52
CA VAL A 23 5.01 0.01 3.30
C VAL A 23 5.82 0.74 2.22
N ALA A 24 7.15 0.55 2.18
CA ALA A 24 8.00 1.15 1.16
C ALA A 24 7.66 0.63 -0.26
N PHE A 25 7.57 -0.69 -0.45
CA PHE A 25 7.17 -1.28 -1.74
C PHE A 25 5.75 -0.86 -2.17
N LEU A 26 4.82 -0.77 -1.22
CA LEU A 26 3.47 -0.33 -1.50
C LEU A 26 3.42 1.15 -1.93
N ALA A 27 4.19 2.02 -1.28
CA ALA A 27 4.26 3.43 -1.62
C ALA A 27 4.84 3.68 -3.03
N THR A 28 5.84 2.89 -3.46
CA THR A 28 6.40 3.03 -4.82
C THR A 28 5.37 2.67 -5.88
N GLY A 29 4.61 1.59 -5.69
CA GLY A 29 3.54 1.24 -6.62
C GLY A 29 2.41 2.28 -6.65
N ILE A 30 2.11 2.96 -5.54
CA ILE A 30 1.13 4.06 -5.53
C ILE A 30 1.63 5.25 -6.37
N ALA A 31 2.92 5.60 -6.26
CA ALA A 31 3.51 6.68 -7.05
C ALA A 31 3.49 6.36 -8.56
N ASP A 32 3.68 5.10 -8.95
CA ASP A 32 3.59 4.64 -10.34
C ASP A 32 2.14 4.64 -10.86
N ALA A 33 1.20 4.09 -10.07
CA ALA A 33 -0.20 3.98 -10.45
C ALA A 33 -0.97 5.31 -10.42
N ALA A 34 -0.42 6.33 -9.75
CA ALA A 34 -1.01 7.66 -9.66
C ALA A 34 0.07 8.76 -9.70
N PRO A 35 0.73 8.99 -10.85
CA PRO A 35 1.82 9.96 -10.95
C PRO A 35 1.40 11.38 -10.56
N GLU A 36 0.11 11.72 -10.66
CA GLU A 36 -0.46 13.01 -10.29
C GLU A 36 -0.37 13.34 -8.79
N ILE A 37 -0.04 12.37 -7.94
CA ILE A 37 0.18 12.63 -6.51
C ILE A 37 1.54 13.24 -6.22
N MET A 38 2.49 13.14 -7.16
CA MET A 38 3.86 13.60 -6.95
C MET A 38 3.92 15.13 -7.00
N GLY A 39 4.58 15.73 -6.01
CA GLY A 39 4.83 17.16 -5.97
C GLY A 39 6.05 17.58 -6.79
N GLU A 40 6.59 18.74 -6.43
CA GLU A 40 7.78 19.33 -7.05
C GLU A 40 9.07 18.90 -6.34
N PRO A 41 10.24 19.06 -7.01
CA PRO A 41 11.54 18.92 -6.37
C PRO A 41 11.66 19.82 -5.13
N TYR A 42 12.20 19.25 -4.06
CA TYR A 42 12.47 20.00 -2.84
C TYR A 42 13.77 20.77 -3.02
N VAL A 43 13.81 22.02 -2.55
CA VAL A 43 15.00 22.87 -2.62
C VAL A 43 15.32 23.33 -1.21
N ASP A 44 16.56 23.10 -0.75
CA ASP A 44 16.99 23.59 0.56
C ASP A 44 17.31 25.10 0.54
N ALA A 45 17.63 25.66 1.70
CA ALA A 45 17.95 27.08 1.84
C ALA A 45 19.24 27.50 1.10
N ALA A 46 20.08 26.55 0.68
CA ALA A 46 21.30 26.81 -0.09
C ALA A 46 21.09 26.64 -1.61
N GLY A 47 19.89 26.25 -2.04
CA GLY A 47 19.57 26.03 -3.45
C GLY A 47 19.89 24.62 -3.96
N HIS A 48 20.26 23.67 -3.10
CA HIS A 48 20.43 22.27 -3.53
C HIS A 48 19.07 21.64 -3.82
N GLN A 49 18.96 20.97 -4.96
CA GLN A 49 17.74 20.28 -5.39
C GLN A 49 17.75 18.81 -4.95
N TYR A 50 16.61 18.34 -4.45
CA TYR A 50 16.34 16.96 -4.06
C TYR A 50 15.22 16.36 -4.91
N GLY A 51 14.99 15.05 -4.75
CA GLY A 51 13.87 14.37 -5.40
C GLY A 51 12.50 14.93 -5.00
N ARG A 52 11.49 14.57 -5.79
CA ARG A 52 10.08 14.86 -5.48
C ARG A 52 9.50 13.77 -4.59
N LEU A 53 8.59 14.16 -3.71
CA LEU A 53 7.81 13.25 -2.87
C LEU A 53 6.32 13.39 -3.19
N ALA A 54 5.51 12.44 -2.73
CA ALA A 54 4.06 12.55 -2.84
C ALA A 54 3.55 13.79 -2.07
N GLY A 55 2.77 14.64 -2.73
CA GLY A 55 2.04 15.74 -2.11
C GLY A 55 0.72 15.29 -1.47
N GLN A 56 0.18 14.14 -1.89
CA GLN A 56 -1.01 13.53 -1.27
C GLN A 56 -0.62 12.68 -0.05
N PRO A 57 -1.24 12.89 1.13
CA PRO A 57 -0.97 12.07 2.31
C PRO A 57 -1.30 10.58 2.11
N MET A 58 -0.42 9.71 2.58
CA MET A 58 -0.64 8.27 2.69
C MET A 58 -0.80 7.89 4.17
N LEU A 59 -1.96 7.36 4.55
CA LEU A 59 -2.21 6.95 5.92
C LEU A 59 -1.92 5.45 6.09
N VAL A 60 -1.22 5.08 7.17
CA VAL A 60 -0.86 3.70 7.46
C VAL A 60 -1.78 3.11 8.52
N PHE A 61 -2.34 1.93 8.24
CA PHE A 61 -3.23 1.17 9.10
C PHE A 61 -2.62 -0.20 9.39
N GLU A 62 -3.04 -0.81 10.49
CA GLU A 62 -2.73 -2.21 10.79
C GLU A 62 -3.99 -3.08 10.85
N ALA A 63 -3.81 -4.36 10.52
CA ALA A 63 -4.86 -5.36 10.50
C ALA A 63 -4.27 -6.77 10.64
N ASP A 64 -5.09 -7.72 11.10
CA ASP A 64 -4.80 -9.13 10.92
C ASP A 64 -5.00 -9.57 9.44
N LEU A 65 -4.71 -10.85 9.14
CA LEU A 65 -4.88 -11.40 7.80
C LEU A 65 -6.33 -11.29 7.30
N THR A 66 -7.31 -11.55 8.17
CA THR A 66 -8.74 -11.47 7.82
C THR A 66 -9.16 -10.04 7.47
N GLY A 67 -8.65 -9.05 8.19
CA GLY A 67 -8.85 -7.63 7.92
C GLY A 67 -8.29 -7.22 6.56
N LEU A 68 -7.06 -7.66 6.22
CA LEU A 68 -6.46 -7.44 4.91
C LEU A 68 -7.28 -8.08 3.77
N GLN A 69 -7.70 -9.33 3.92
CA GLN A 69 -8.51 -10.03 2.92
C GLN A 69 -9.87 -9.34 2.71
N LYS A 70 -10.52 -8.91 3.79
CA LYS A 70 -11.75 -8.12 3.73
C LYS A 70 -11.54 -6.78 3.02
N ALA A 71 -10.47 -6.06 3.33
CA ALA A 71 -10.15 -4.79 2.68
C ALA A 71 -9.89 -4.98 1.19
N ARG A 72 -9.17 -6.03 0.79
CA ARG A 72 -8.95 -6.41 -0.63
C ARG A 72 -10.25 -6.72 -1.35
N ARG A 73 -11.15 -7.50 -0.75
CA ARG A 73 -12.46 -7.81 -1.34
C ARG A 73 -13.28 -6.55 -1.58
N ILE A 74 -13.39 -5.67 -0.58
CA ILE A 74 -14.10 -4.39 -0.72
C ILE A 74 -13.40 -3.51 -1.75
N GLY A 75 -12.07 -3.51 -1.81
CA GLY A 75 -11.30 -2.79 -2.82
C GLY A 75 -11.64 -3.21 -4.24
N ARG A 76 -11.77 -4.53 -4.50
CA ARG A 76 -12.28 -5.06 -5.79
C ARG A 76 -13.70 -4.61 -6.08
N GLU A 77 -14.62 -4.78 -5.13
CA GLU A 77 -16.04 -4.38 -5.27
C GLU A 77 -16.21 -2.88 -5.55
N ARG A 78 -15.25 -2.05 -5.14
CA ARG A 78 -15.26 -0.60 -5.29
C ARG A 78 -14.32 -0.10 -6.38
N GLU A 79 -13.73 -1.00 -7.16
CA GLU A 79 -12.82 -0.69 -8.26
C GLU A 79 -11.67 0.25 -7.83
N LEU A 80 -11.15 0.03 -6.61
CA LEU A 80 -9.99 0.77 -6.13
C LEU A 80 -8.73 0.33 -6.88
N THR A 81 -7.79 1.25 -7.06
CA THR A 81 -6.40 0.88 -7.32
C THR A 81 -5.89 0.11 -6.10
N MET A 82 -5.37 -1.09 -6.33
CA MET A 82 -4.89 -1.99 -5.27
C MET A 82 -3.49 -2.49 -5.57
N LEU A 83 -2.65 -2.54 -4.53
CA LEU A 83 -1.31 -3.12 -4.60
C LEU A 83 -1.18 -4.11 -3.44
N PRO A 84 -1.39 -5.40 -3.68
CA PRO A 84 -1.23 -6.44 -2.65
C PRO A 84 0.23 -6.87 -2.50
N TYR A 85 0.65 -7.18 -1.27
CA TYR A 85 1.92 -7.81 -0.96
C TYR A 85 1.64 -9.11 -0.18
N VAL A 86 2.18 -10.24 -0.64
CA VAL A 86 1.95 -11.57 -0.03
C VAL A 86 3.19 -12.06 0.71
N PHE A 87 3.00 -12.91 1.71
CA PHE A 87 4.07 -13.38 2.59
C PHE A 87 5.22 -14.06 1.84
N ALA A 88 4.90 -14.85 0.81
CA ALA A 88 5.88 -15.60 0.02
C ALA A 88 6.94 -14.71 -0.66
N MET A 89 6.62 -13.43 -0.93
CA MET A 89 7.56 -12.47 -1.53
C MET A 89 8.77 -12.18 -0.62
N PHE A 90 8.66 -12.39 0.71
CA PHE A 90 9.82 -12.25 1.61
C PHE A 90 10.92 -13.28 1.37
N SER A 91 10.62 -14.39 0.69
CA SER A 91 11.58 -15.47 0.40
C SER A 91 12.27 -15.31 -0.95
N THR A 92 12.05 -14.20 -1.66
CA THR A 92 12.66 -13.96 -2.98
C THR A 92 13.56 -12.72 -2.97
N SER A 93 14.39 -12.58 -4.01
CA SER A 93 15.38 -11.50 -4.13
C SER A 93 15.20 -10.59 -5.34
N HIS A 94 14.23 -10.88 -6.22
CA HIS A 94 14.00 -10.10 -7.43
C HIS A 94 12.53 -10.12 -7.88
N ASP A 95 12.15 -9.10 -8.66
CA ASP A 95 10.78 -8.85 -9.11
C ASP A 95 10.14 -10.05 -9.82
N GLN A 96 10.85 -10.71 -10.75
CA GLN A 96 10.29 -11.88 -11.43
C GLN A 96 9.89 -12.99 -10.45
N ALA A 97 10.73 -13.33 -9.47
CA ALA A 97 10.40 -14.35 -8.48
C ALA A 97 9.25 -13.91 -7.56
N ASN A 98 9.20 -12.62 -7.18
CA ASN A 98 8.05 -12.06 -6.47
C ASN A 98 6.73 -12.28 -7.23
N ARG A 99 6.72 -12.04 -8.54
CA ARG A 99 5.52 -12.25 -9.37
C ARG A 99 5.17 -13.73 -9.51
N GLU A 100 6.15 -14.62 -9.60
CA GLU A 100 5.93 -16.07 -9.67
C GLU A 100 5.29 -16.61 -8.39
N VAL A 101 5.80 -16.23 -7.21
CA VAL A 101 5.18 -16.65 -5.94
C VAL A 101 3.83 -15.99 -5.71
N PHE A 102 3.64 -14.75 -6.17
CA PHE A 102 2.33 -14.08 -6.14
C PHE A 102 1.30 -14.79 -7.02
N LEU A 103 1.68 -15.19 -8.23
CA LEU A 103 0.82 -15.91 -9.17
C LEU A 103 0.36 -17.27 -8.61
N ALA A 104 1.18 -17.89 -7.77
CA ALA A 104 0.89 -19.18 -7.15
C ALA A 104 -0.10 -19.11 -5.98
N GLU A 105 -0.43 -17.92 -5.46
CA GLU A 105 -1.37 -17.76 -4.35
C GLU A 105 -2.81 -18.03 -4.79
N ASP A 106 -3.61 -18.60 -3.89
CA ASP A 106 -5.06 -18.70 -4.09
C ASP A 106 -5.70 -17.30 -4.04
N PRO A 107 -6.36 -16.82 -5.12
CA PRO A 107 -6.96 -15.50 -5.15
C PRO A 107 -8.05 -15.28 -4.11
N GLU A 108 -8.67 -16.33 -3.57
CA GLU A 108 -9.71 -16.25 -2.54
C GLU A 108 -9.13 -16.31 -1.11
N SER A 109 -7.88 -16.76 -0.94
CA SER A 109 -7.25 -16.92 0.37
C SER A 109 -5.78 -16.49 0.43
N MET A 110 -5.38 -15.48 -0.34
CA MET A 110 -4.01 -14.95 -0.34
C MET A 110 -3.49 -14.68 1.08
N ASN A 111 -2.25 -15.09 1.36
CA ASN A 111 -1.55 -14.83 2.60
C ASN A 111 -0.94 -13.41 2.60
N LEU A 112 -1.83 -12.41 2.64
CA LEU A 112 -1.47 -10.99 2.58
C LEU A 112 -0.64 -10.58 3.80
N VAL A 113 0.36 -9.75 3.55
CA VAL A 113 1.18 -9.05 4.57
C VAL A 113 1.04 -7.53 4.45
N GLY A 114 0.56 -7.04 3.30
CA GLY A 114 0.19 -5.65 3.13
C GLY A 114 -0.72 -5.41 1.93
N LEU A 115 -1.37 -4.26 1.92
CA LEU A 115 -2.26 -3.81 0.86
C LEU A 115 -2.26 -2.29 0.78
N ALA A 116 -1.96 -1.73 -0.39
CA ALA A 116 -2.25 -0.33 -0.67
C ALA A 116 -3.59 -0.20 -1.38
N LEU A 117 -4.34 0.85 -1.04
CA LEU A 117 -5.62 1.22 -1.66
C LEU A 117 -5.59 2.70 -2.05
N ARG A 118 -6.02 3.01 -3.27
CA ARG A 118 -6.30 4.38 -3.70
C ARG A 118 -7.61 4.47 -4.50
N GLY A 119 -8.36 5.53 -4.24
CA GLY A 119 -9.57 5.88 -4.99
C GLY A 119 -10.38 6.93 -4.26
N SER A 120 -11.69 7.02 -4.54
CA SER A 120 -12.56 7.99 -3.86
C SER A 120 -12.53 7.79 -2.34
N LYS A 121 -12.55 8.90 -1.57
CA LYS A 121 -12.55 8.85 -0.10
C LYS A 121 -13.56 7.87 0.48
N LYS A 122 -14.82 7.94 0.01
CA LYS A 122 -15.91 7.07 0.48
C LYS A 122 -15.63 5.59 0.24
N ALA A 123 -15.04 5.23 -0.89
CA ALA A 123 -14.69 3.85 -1.20
C ALA A 123 -13.54 3.33 -0.33
N VAL A 124 -12.48 4.14 -0.16
CA VAL A 124 -11.35 3.79 0.71
C VAL A 124 -11.79 3.68 2.16
N ASP A 125 -12.57 4.65 2.68
CA ASP A 125 -13.11 4.63 4.04
C ASP A 125 -13.97 3.39 4.31
N LYS A 126 -14.71 2.92 3.30
CA LYS A 126 -15.47 1.67 3.39
C LYS A 126 -14.56 0.46 3.50
N ALA A 127 -13.47 0.41 2.74
CA ALA A 127 -12.51 -0.69 2.73
C ALA A 127 -11.72 -0.81 4.05
N ILE A 128 -11.32 0.32 4.64
CA ILE A 128 -10.55 0.37 5.89
C ILE A 128 -11.44 0.43 7.14
N LYS A 129 -12.76 0.28 7.01
CA LYS A 129 -13.69 0.42 8.13
C LYS A 129 -13.38 -0.61 9.22
N GLY A 130 -13.01 -0.11 10.41
CA GLY A 130 -12.70 -0.90 11.59
C GLY A 130 -11.21 -1.25 11.75
N LEU A 131 -10.36 -0.85 10.81
CA LEU A 131 -8.91 -0.98 10.95
C LEU A 131 -8.35 0.14 11.84
N ALA A 132 -7.31 -0.17 12.60
CA ALA A 132 -6.64 0.80 13.46
C ALA A 132 -5.60 1.58 12.66
N LEU A 133 -5.48 2.89 12.93
CA LEU A 133 -4.33 3.65 12.44
C LEU A 133 -3.07 3.10 13.14
N HIS A 134 -2.03 2.85 12.36
CA HIS A 134 -0.76 2.28 12.84
C HIS A 134 -0.07 3.26 13.83
N LYS A 135 0.58 2.73 14.86
CA LYS A 135 1.19 3.48 15.97
C LYS A 135 2.71 3.57 15.87
#